data_AF-A0AAV3IXW8-F1
#
_entry.id   AF-A0AAV3IXW8-F1
#
_cell.length_a   1.000
_cell.length_b   1.000
_cell.length_c   1.000
_cell.angle_alpha   90.00
_cell.angle_beta   90.00
_cell.angle_gamma   90.00
#
_symmetry.space_group_name_H-M   'P 1'
#
loop_
_entity.id
_entity.type
_entity.pdbx_description
1 polymer ?
#
loop_
_entity_poly.entity_id
_entity_poly.type
_entity_poly.pdbx_seq_one_letter_code
_entity_poly.pdbx_strand_id
1 'polypeptide(L)'
;MKKSVVLSLMILSAVLSLTACGNSKKESSITSDSTKPSESVKQTEQTSESQKKESTMKETVDKTMNAMTLEEKVGQLFMARVPEQNQVADIQNYHLGGYLLFDRDMEGKGQAEVKQAITSYQEASKTPMFIGSDEEGGTVSRLSRNQIVSPPFQSPQALYQKNGWDGIKQDIDRKAQVFGELGIQLGMFPDADVSTDPQSFIYDRTIGMDAAGTSHYVKLSVEEMKKQKLGSTIKHFPGYGNNRDSHVEIVTDNRSLDELRRNDFLPFEAGIKAGVDSIMVSHNIVSAIDGQRPASISKPVHDLIRNELGFKGVIMTDDMDMAGLADFISQEEAGLQALQAGNDMILSSSYSSQIPYILEAIKNGQYSEEQLNQSVERLLTWKVELGLIK
;
A
#
# COMPACT_ATOMS: atom_id res chain seq x y z
N MET A 1 -58.35 -15.91 -32.87
CA MET A 1 -58.88 -17.29 -32.91
C MET A 1 -58.00 -18.14 -32.02
N LYS A 2 -58.50 -18.49 -30.82
CA LYS A 2 -58.86 -19.87 -30.40
C LYS A 2 -57.63 -20.77 -30.24
N LYS A 3 -57.39 -21.54 -29.19
CA LYS A 3 -58.03 -21.90 -27.90
C LYS A 3 -57.01 -22.91 -27.29
N SER A 4 -56.46 -22.70 -26.09
CA SER A 4 -56.85 -23.31 -24.80
C SER A 4 -56.86 -24.85 -24.74
N VAL A 5 -56.53 -25.36 -23.53
CA VAL A 5 -56.98 -26.59 -22.82
C VAL A 5 -55.76 -27.46 -22.41
N VAL A 6 -55.31 -27.62 -21.14
CA VAL A 6 -55.92 -27.90 -19.79
C VAL A 6 -55.33 -29.26 -19.32
N LEU A 7 -54.58 -29.28 -18.19
CA LEU A 7 -55.00 -29.79 -16.84
C LEU A 7 -54.80 -31.32 -16.75
N SER A 8 -54.30 -31.98 -15.69
CA SER A 8 -54.67 -31.89 -14.29
C SER A 8 -53.94 -32.95 -13.42
N LEU A 9 -53.74 -32.62 -12.12
CA LEU A 9 -53.89 -33.42 -10.87
C LEU A 9 -53.08 -34.72 -10.63
N MET A 10 -52.26 -34.81 -9.56
CA MET A 10 -52.51 -35.05 -8.10
C MET A 10 -52.70 -36.53 -7.69
N ILE A 11 -52.04 -36.91 -6.58
CA ILE A 11 -52.32 -37.91 -5.50
C ILE A 11 -50.95 -38.11 -4.81
N LEU A 12 -50.62 -37.65 -3.59
CA LEU A 12 -51.15 -37.80 -2.21
C LEU A 12 -51.22 -39.23 -1.67
N SER A 13 -50.29 -39.62 -0.80
CA SER A 13 -50.60 -40.48 0.36
C SER A 13 -49.48 -40.50 1.39
N ALA A 14 -49.89 -40.50 2.65
CA ALA A 14 -49.16 -40.21 3.87
C ALA A 14 -48.94 -41.47 4.73
N VAL A 15 -47.90 -41.42 5.58
CA VAL A 15 -47.83 -41.90 6.99
C VAL A 15 -48.09 -43.39 7.29
N LEU A 16 -47.12 -44.07 7.93
CA LEU A 16 -47.25 -44.52 9.34
C LEU A 16 -45.94 -45.15 9.89
N SER A 17 -45.70 -44.79 11.15
CA SER A 17 -44.70 -45.20 12.14
C SER A 17 -44.75 -46.68 12.56
N LEU A 18 -43.64 -47.20 13.12
CA LEU A 18 -43.62 -47.93 14.40
C LEU A 18 -42.19 -48.21 14.92
N THR A 19 -42.07 -48.05 16.24
CA THR A 19 -40.97 -48.22 17.18
C THR A 19 -40.56 -49.67 17.46
N ALA A 20 -39.30 -49.91 17.86
CA ALA A 20 -38.96 -50.96 18.84
C ALA A 20 -37.64 -50.65 19.58
N CYS A 21 -37.74 -50.54 20.91
CA CYS A 21 -36.63 -50.56 21.85
C CYS A 21 -36.09 -51.98 22.05
N GLY A 22 -34.80 -52.14 22.31
CA GLY A 22 -34.19 -53.39 22.75
C GLY A 22 -32.87 -53.15 23.47
N ASN A 23 -32.93 -53.11 24.79
CA ASN A 23 -31.83 -52.89 25.73
C ASN A 23 -31.10 -54.22 26.01
N SER A 24 -29.77 -54.28 25.95
CA SER A 24 -29.01 -55.31 26.66
C SER A 24 -27.68 -54.77 27.19
N LYS A 25 -27.55 -54.82 28.51
CA LYS A 25 -26.33 -54.51 29.29
C LYS A 25 -25.22 -55.50 28.97
N LYS A 26 -23.99 -55.00 28.88
CA LYS A 26 -22.80 -55.72 29.33
C LYS A 26 -21.77 -54.73 29.88
N GLU A 27 -21.46 -54.89 31.17
CA GLU A 27 -20.35 -54.23 31.85
C GLU A 27 -19.02 -54.75 31.30
N SER A 28 -18.05 -53.87 31.07
CA SER A 28 -16.69 -54.02 31.59
C SER A 28 -15.93 -52.70 31.48
N SER A 29 -15.31 -52.37 32.61
CA SER A 29 -14.38 -51.31 32.98
C SER A 29 -13.23 -50.99 32.01
N ILE A 30 -12.82 -49.71 31.94
CA ILE A 30 -11.51 -49.14 32.37
C ILE A 30 -11.29 -47.75 31.71
N THR A 31 -11.13 -46.74 32.59
CA THR A 31 -10.49 -45.40 32.49
C THR A 31 -10.15 -44.76 31.13
N SER A 32 -10.58 -43.51 30.94
CA SER A 32 -9.65 -42.35 30.88
C SER A 32 -10.41 -41.02 30.94
N ASP A 33 -9.94 -40.17 31.86
CA ASP A 33 -10.27 -38.75 31.96
C ASP A 33 -9.67 -38.01 30.75
N SER A 34 -10.43 -37.12 30.13
CA SER A 34 -9.96 -36.18 29.12
C SER A 34 -10.92 -35.01 29.05
N THR A 35 -10.66 -34.05 29.92
CA THR A 35 -11.11 -32.66 29.80
C THR A 35 -10.74 -32.12 28.42
N LYS A 36 -11.75 -31.91 27.58
CA LYS A 36 -11.63 -31.21 26.30
C LYS A 36 -11.64 -29.71 26.58
N PRO A 37 -10.60 -28.92 26.25
CA PRO A 37 -10.68 -27.48 26.39
C PRO A 37 -11.70 -26.92 25.39
N SER A 38 -12.68 -26.18 25.91
CA SER A 38 -13.78 -25.56 25.17
C SER A 38 -13.29 -24.50 24.18
N GLU A 39 -13.76 -24.56 22.93
CA GLU A 39 -13.55 -23.55 21.87
C GLU A 39 -13.92 -22.12 22.31
N SER A 40 -14.79 -21.99 23.33
CA SER A 40 -15.19 -20.71 23.92
C SER A 40 -14.06 -19.97 24.66
N VAL A 41 -13.03 -20.68 25.13
CA VAL A 41 -11.90 -20.05 25.87
C VAL A 41 -10.91 -19.41 24.88
N LYS A 42 -10.61 -20.09 23.76
CA LYS A 42 -9.70 -19.58 22.71
C LYS A 42 -10.18 -18.29 22.04
N GLN A 43 -11.49 -18.18 21.80
CA GLN A 43 -12.06 -16.99 21.15
C GLN A 43 -12.06 -15.76 22.08
N THR A 44 -12.22 -15.98 23.39
CA THR A 44 -12.17 -14.91 24.39
C THR A 44 -10.74 -14.42 24.62
N GLU A 45 -9.76 -15.33 24.63
CA GLU A 45 -8.33 -14.99 24.75
C GLU A 45 -7.78 -14.25 23.52
N GLN A 46 -8.11 -14.68 22.29
CA GLN A 46 -7.71 -13.96 21.07
C GLN A 46 -8.29 -12.55 20.97
N THR A 47 -9.54 -12.37 21.42
CA THR A 47 -10.19 -11.04 21.41
C THR A 47 -9.53 -10.12 22.45
N SER A 48 -9.20 -10.64 23.64
CA SER A 48 -8.48 -9.89 24.68
C SER A 48 -7.06 -9.52 24.28
N GLU A 49 -6.34 -10.39 23.55
CA GLU A 49 -4.97 -10.15 23.13
C GLU A 49 -4.89 -9.15 21.96
N SER A 50 -5.83 -9.23 21.00
CA SER A 50 -5.96 -8.25 19.92
C SER A 50 -6.28 -6.85 20.46
N GLN A 51 -7.23 -6.74 21.38
CA GLN A 51 -7.59 -5.46 22.01
C GLN A 51 -6.43 -4.86 22.81
N LYS A 52 -5.67 -5.71 23.52
CA LYS A 52 -4.48 -5.27 24.25
C LYS A 52 -3.39 -4.76 23.29
N LYS A 53 -3.14 -5.46 22.18
CA LYS A 53 -2.16 -5.05 21.17
C LYS A 53 -2.54 -3.72 20.52
N GLU A 54 -3.81 -3.53 20.19
CA GLU A 54 -4.34 -2.29 19.63
C GLU A 54 -4.23 -1.12 20.62
N SER A 55 -4.57 -1.33 21.90
CA SER A 55 -4.39 -0.34 22.97
C SER A 55 -2.92 0.07 23.12
N THR A 56 -1.99 -0.90 23.16
CA THR A 56 -0.55 -0.61 23.27
C THR A 56 -0.03 0.14 22.05
N MET A 57 -0.46 -0.22 20.84
CA MET A 57 -0.07 0.49 19.62
C MET A 57 -0.54 1.95 19.66
N LYS A 58 -1.81 2.17 20.02
CA LYS A 58 -2.36 3.51 20.13
C LYS A 58 -1.60 4.35 21.16
N GLU A 59 -1.30 3.79 22.33
CA GLU A 59 -0.50 4.47 23.37
C GLU A 59 0.89 4.85 22.86
N THR A 60 1.56 3.96 22.12
CA THR A 60 2.88 4.24 21.52
C THR A 60 2.80 5.35 20.47
N VAL A 61 1.77 5.34 19.62
CA VAL A 61 1.54 6.39 18.61
C VAL A 61 1.24 7.73 19.27
N ASP A 62 0.27 7.77 20.20
CA ASP A 62 -0.11 9.00 20.93
C ASP A 62 1.09 9.59 21.68
N LYS A 63 1.87 8.76 22.37
CA LYS A 63 3.06 9.19 23.10
C LYS A 63 4.11 9.77 22.16
N THR A 64 4.38 9.12 21.04
CA THR A 64 5.33 9.61 20.02
C THR A 64 4.86 10.93 19.45
N MET A 65 3.60 11.01 18.99
CA MET A 65 3.04 12.20 18.37
C MET A 65 2.98 13.42 19.31
N ASN A 66 2.65 13.19 20.59
CA ASN A 66 2.58 14.26 21.60
C ASN A 66 3.97 14.82 21.98
N ALA A 67 5.04 14.06 21.73
CA ALA A 67 6.41 14.50 21.96
C ALA A 67 7.02 15.25 20.76
N MET A 68 6.31 15.34 19.64
CA MET A 68 6.78 15.99 18.43
C MET A 68 6.48 17.49 18.40
N THR A 69 7.44 18.29 17.94
CA THR A 69 7.18 19.69 17.57
C THR A 69 6.35 19.78 16.28
N LEU A 70 5.88 20.99 15.95
CA LEU A 70 5.17 21.22 14.69
C LEU A 70 6.06 20.91 13.48
N GLU A 71 7.32 21.34 13.52
CA GLU A 71 8.34 21.09 12.50
C GLU A 71 8.60 19.59 12.33
N GLU A 72 8.69 18.86 13.44
CA GLU A 72 8.85 17.40 13.41
C GLU A 72 7.62 16.74 12.76
N LYS A 73 6.41 17.19 13.08
CA LYS A 73 5.17 16.65 12.49
C LYS A 73 5.11 16.89 10.98
N VAL A 74 5.41 18.12 10.53
CA VAL A 74 5.43 18.45 9.10
C VAL A 74 6.53 17.67 8.38
N GLY A 75 7.72 17.55 8.97
CA GLY A 75 8.83 16.78 8.41
C GLY A 75 8.48 15.30 8.17
N GLN A 76 7.70 14.69 9.08
CA GLN A 76 7.26 13.30 8.93
C GLN A 76 6.38 13.06 7.71
N LEU A 77 5.74 14.09 7.15
CA LEU A 77 4.92 13.97 5.94
C LEU A 77 5.76 13.81 4.67
N PHE A 78 7.09 13.86 4.72
CA PHE A 78 7.96 13.81 3.54
C PHE A 78 8.71 12.49 3.42
N MET A 79 8.58 11.84 2.25
CA MET A 79 9.51 10.83 1.77
C MET A 79 10.38 11.46 0.70
N ALA A 80 11.56 11.92 1.07
CA ALA A 80 12.42 12.60 0.12
C ALA A 80 13.14 11.60 -0.79
N ARG A 81 13.43 12.00 -2.04
CA ARG A 81 14.59 11.39 -2.72
C ARG A 81 15.81 11.68 -1.86
N VAL A 82 16.73 10.72 -1.74
CA VAL A 82 18.00 11.00 -1.06
C VAL A 82 18.63 12.23 -1.73
N PRO A 83 19.06 13.27 -1.00
CA PRO A 83 19.69 14.42 -1.64
C PRO A 83 21.14 14.09 -2.03
N GLU A 84 21.67 14.77 -3.05
CA GLU A 84 23.06 14.57 -3.47
C GLU A 84 24.06 15.00 -2.40
N GLN A 85 23.69 16.02 -1.63
CA GLN A 85 24.49 16.62 -0.57
C GLN A 85 23.66 16.69 0.69
N ASN A 86 24.32 16.81 1.84
CA ASN A 86 23.66 17.00 3.14
C ASN A 86 22.69 15.89 3.57
N GLN A 87 22.83 14.67 3.05
CA GLN A 87 21.94 13.52 3.33
C GLN A 87 21.63 13.31 4.81
N VAL A 88 22.64 13.41 5.67
CA VAL A 88 22.48 13.25 7.13
C VAL A 88 22.00 14.54 7.78
N ALA A 89 22.51 15.69 7.35
CA ALA A 89 22.14 16.98 7.93
C ALA A 89 20.68 17.33 7.66
N ASP A 90 20.17 17.02 6.46
CA ASP A 90 18.79 17.33 6.07
C ASP A 90 17.76 16.50 6.85
N ILE A 91 18.09 15.26 7.24
CA ILE A 91 17.25 14.46 8.15
C ILE A 91 17.03 15.24 9.46
N GLN A 92 18.08 15.84 10.00
CA GLN A 92 18.03 16.56 11.27
C GLN A 92 17.39 17.94 11.13
N ASN A 93 17.66 18.64 10.03
CA ASN A 93 17.17 19.99 9.79
C ASN A 93 15.68 20.02 9.42
N TYR A 94 15.20 18.99 8.70
CA TYR A 94 13.83 18.93 8.18
C TYR A 94 12.99 17.83 8.81
N HIS A 95 13.55 17.01 9.71
CA HIS A 95 12.85 15.94 10.43
C HIS A 95 12.12 14.96 9.50
N LEU A 96 12.78 14.60 8.39
CA LEU A 96 12.18 13.85 7.27
C LEU A 96 11.53 12.53 7.75
N GLY A 97 10.38 12.22 7.16
CA GLY A 97 9.63 10.99 7.42
C GLY A 97 10.28 9.75 6.83
N GLY A 98 10.98 9.91 5.71
CA GLY A 98 11.69 8.83 5.04
C GLY A 98 12.55 9.26 3.85
N TYR A 99 13.31 8.30 3.33
CA TYR A 99 14.00 8.38 2.05
C TYR A 99 13.56 7.29 1.08
N LEU A 100 13.42 7.67 -0.19
CA LEU A 100 13.25 6.76 -1.32
C LEU A 100 14.59 6.64 -2.07
N LEU A 101 15.09 5.41 -2.19
CA LEU A 101 16.37 5.10 -2.84
C LEU A 101 16.18 4.91 -4.35
N PHE A 102 17.01 5.62 -5.12
CA PHE A 102 17.09 5.55 -6.58
C PHE A 102 18.41 4.94 -7.05
N ASP A 103 18.58 4.82 -8.37
CA ASP A 103 19.76 4.23 -8.99
C ASP A 103 21.06 4.88 -8.49
N ARG A 104 21.10 6.21 -8.42
CA ARG A 104 22.27 6.98 -7.93
C ARG A 104 22.70 6.58 -6.52
N ASP A 105 21.76 6.15 -5.69
CA ASP A 105 22.06 5.79 -4.30
C ASP A 105 22.66 4.39 -4.18
N MET A 106 22.63 3.61 -5.26
CA MET A 106 23.15 2.23 -5.37
C MET A 106 24.29 2.09 -6.38
N GLU A 107 24.44 3.05 -7.29
CA GLU A 107 25.43 3.01 -8.36
C GLU A 107 26.86 2.86 -7.81
N GLY A 108 27.56 1.84 -8.30
CA GLY A 108 28.95 1.54 -7.92
C GLY A 108 29.14 0.98 -6.50
N LYS A 109 28.06 0.74 -5.75
CA LYS A 109 28.11 0.24 -4.37
C LYS A 109 27.87 -1.26 -4.28
N GLY A 110 28.38 -1.89 -3.23
CA GLY A 110 27.96 -3.21 -2.78
C GLY A 110 26.84 -3.17 -1.72
N GLN A 111 26.26 -4.32 -1.38
CA GLN A 111 25.22 -4.43 -0.34
C GLN A 111 25.65 -3.83 1.01
N ALA A 112 26.91 -4.03 1.40
CA ALA A 112 27.44 -3.52 2.67
C ALA A 112 27.45 -1.99 2.72
N GLU A 113 27.81 -1.33 1.62
CA GLU A 113 27.84 0.14 1.52
C GLU A 113 26.43 0.74 1.51
N VAL A 114 25.49 0.10 0.79
CA VAL A 114 24.07 0.50 0.82
C VAL A 114 23.51 0.37 2.23
N LYS A 115 23.75 -0.77 2.90
CA LYS A 115 23.32 -0.99 4.29
C LYS A 115 23.93 0.03 5.25
N GLN A 116 25.21 0.35 5.10
CA GLN A 116 25.88 1.33 5.95
C GLN A 116 25.29 2.74 5.77
N ALA A 117 24.97 3.13 4.52
CA ALA A 117 24.30 4.40 4.25
C ALA A 117 22.92 4.46 4.90
N ILE A 118 22.12 3.41 4.74
CA ILE A 118 20.80 3.31 5.38
C ILE A 118 20.90 3.37 6.91
N THR A 119 21.90 2.69 7.48
CA THR A 119 22.15 2.71 8.93
C THR A 119 22.47 4.13 9.42
N SER A 120 23.31 4.88 8.70
CA SER A 120 23.64 6.26 9.10
C SER A 120 22.43 7.19 9.01
N TYR A 121 21.52 6.96 8.06
CA TYR A 121 20.26 7.70 7.97
C TYR A 121 19.36 7.43 9.17
N GLN A 122 19.22 6.16 9.58
CA GLN A 122 18.43 5.80 10.76
C GLN A 122 19.03 6.37 12.05
N GLU A 123 20.36 6.32 12.21
CA GLU A 123 21.07 6.88 13.37
C GLU A 123 20.94 8.40 13.48
N ALA A 124 20.85 9.11 12.34
CA ALA A 124 20.67 10.54 12.30
C ALA A 124 19.25 11.00 12.67
N SER A 125 18.26 10.12 12.53
CA SER A 125 16.86 10.47 12.72
C SER A 125 16.38 10.26 14.15
N LYS A 126 15.71 11.27 14.71
CA LYS A 126 15.06 11.18 16.03
C LYS A 126 13.86 10.22 16.02
N THR A 127 13.06 10.29 14.96
CA THR A 127 11.95 9.35 14.71
C THR A 127 12.37 8.42 13.58
N PRO A 128 12.40 7.08 13.77
CA PRO A 128 12.84 6.14 12.74
C PRO A 128 12.22 6.44 11.38
N MET A 129 13.04 6.48 10.34
CA MET A 129 12.59 6.85 9.00
C MET A 129 12.06 5.64 8.24
N PHE A 130 11.15 5.88 7.31
CA PHE A 130 10.91 4.92 6.25
C PHE A 130 12.07 4.92 5.26
N ILE A 131 12.54 3.76 4.86
CA ILE A 131 13.46 3.60 3.74
C ILE A 131 12.78 2.75 2.69
N GLY A 132 12.57 3.32 1.50
CA GLY A 132 11.86 2.68 0.40
C GLY A 132 12.73 2.49 -0.85
N SER A 133 12.29 1.60 -1.74
CA SER A 133 12.84 1.48 -3.10
C SER A 133 11.84 0.86 -4.08
N ASP A 134 11.93 1.25 -5.36
CA ASP A 134 11.19 0.67 -6.48
C ASP A 134 11.91 -0.56 -7.06
N GLU A 135 11.76 -1.71 -6.42
CA GLU A 135 12.21 -3.00 -6.96
C GLU A 135 11.01 -3.84 -7.43
N GLU A 136 10.29 -3.36 -8.44
CA GLU A 136 9.20 -4.11 -9.09
C GLU A 136 9.74 -5.38 -9.78
N GLY A 137 10.95 -5.30 -10.32
CA GLY A 137 11.57 -6.32 -11.16
C GLY A 137 11.47 -5.97 -12.64
N GLY A 138 12.34 -6.55 -13.46
CA GLY A 138 12.37 -6.24 -14.89
C GLY A 138 12.84 -4.81 -15.18
N THR A 139 11.99 -3.99 -15.80
CA THR A 139 12.35 -2.63 -16.26
C THR A 139 12.39 -1.61 -15.13
N VAL A 140 11.70 -1.86 -14.01
CA VAL A 140 11.75 -1.02 -12.81
C VAL A 140 12.42 -1.79 -11.69
N SER A 141 13.74 -1.59 -11.61
CA SER A 141 14.62 -2.19 -10.63
C SER A 141 15.73 -1.20 -10.29
N ARG A 142 16.02 -1.04 -9.02
CA ARG A 142 17.17 -0.27 -8.50
C ARG A 142 18.30 -1.22 -8.11
N LEU A 143 18.01 -2.23 -7.29
CA LEU A 143 18.97 -3.21 -6.80
C LEU A 143 19.48 -4.09 -7.95
N SER A 144 18.58 -4.63 -8.78
CA SER A 144 18.98 -5.52 -9.88
C SER A 144 19.80 -4.78 -10.94
N ARG A 145 19.38 -3.55 -11.29
CA ARG A 145 20.07 -2.71 -12.28
C ARG A 145 21.48 -2.32 -11.83
N ASN A 146 21.64 -2.03 -10.55
CA ASN A 146 22.92 -1.67 -9.96
C ASN A 146 23.72 -2.89 -9.45
N GLN A 147 23.33 -4.11 -9.83
CA GLN A 147 24.04 -5.36 -9.48
C GLN A 147 24.23 -5.58 -7.97
N ILE A 148 23.37 -4.96 -7.15
CA ILE A 148 23.32 -5.18 -5.69
C ILE A 148 22.87 -6.61 -5.37
N VAL A 149 22.09 -7.22 -6.26
CA VAL A 149 21.57 -8.58 -6.13
C VAL A 149 21.91 -9.44 -7.35
N SER A 150 22.10 -10.73 -7.12
CA SER A 150 22.23 -11.75 -8.16
C SER A 150 21.53 -13.04 -7.74
N PRO A 151 20.76 -13.71 -8.61
CA PRO A 151 20.28 -13.22 -9.92
C PRO A 151 19.40 -11.95 -9.81
N PRO A 152 19.24 -11.18 -10.90
CA PRO A 152 18.34 -10.02 -10.92
C PRO A 152 16.88 -10.44 -10.75
N PHE A 153 16.06 -9.57 -10.17
CA PHE A 153 14.61 -9.76 -10.06
C PHE A 153 13.96 -9.62 -11.44
N GLN A 154 13.11 -10.59 -11.79
CA GLN A 154 12.44 -10.63 -13.09
C GLN A 154 11.13 -9.82 -13.04
N SER A 155 10.59 -9.43 -14.21
CA SER A 155 9.29 -8.77 -14.27
C SER A 155 8.17 -9.71 -13.77
N PRO A 156 7.04 -9.17 -13.27
CA PRO A 156 5.89 -9.97 -12.86
C PRO A 156 5.42 -10.95 -13.95
N GLN A 157 5.38 -10.51 -15.21
CA GLN A 157 5.01 -11.37 -16.35
C GLN A 157 5.97 -12.56 -16.52
N ALA A 158 7.29 -12.31 -16.46
CA ALA A 158 8.29 -13.35 -16.64
C ALA A 158 8.27 -14.38 -15.50
N LEU A 159 8.07 -13.92 -14.27
CA LEU A 159 7.89 -14.78 -13.09
C LEU A 159 6.67 -15.68 -13.25
N TYR A 160 5.53 -15.09 -13.62
CA TYR A 160 4.30 -15.82 -13.82
C TYR A 160 4.38 -16.81 -14.98
N GLN A 161 4.98 -16.43 -16.11
CA GLN A 161 5.16 -17.33 -17.24
C GLN A 161 6.04 -18.53 -16.88
N LYS A 162 7.05 -18.32 -16.03
CA LYS A 162 8.00 -19.36 -15.63
C LYS A 162 7.40 -20.35 -14.63
N ASN A 163 6.79 -19.85 -13.54
CA ASN A 163 6.40 -20.66 -12.38
C ASN A 163 4.99 -20.32 -11.84
N GLY A 164 4.17 -19.60 -12.60
CA GLY A 164 2.84 -19.18 -12.17
C GLY A 164 2.86 -18.34 -10.90
N TRP A 165 1.82 -18.47 -10.08
CA TRP A 165 1.68 -17.75 -8.82
C TRP A 165 2.76 -18.09 -7.79
N ASP A 166 3.30 -19.31 -7.81
CA ASP A 166 4.40 -19.69 -6.91
C ASP A 166 5.70 -18.95 -7.27
N GLY A 167 5.91 -18.62 -8.55
CA GLY A 167 6.99 -17.75 -8.99
C GLY A 167 6.91 -16.35 -8.38
N ILE A 168 5.70 -15.78 -8.31
CA ILE A 168 5.47 -14.47 -7.71
C ILE A 168 5.74 -14.50 -6.20
N LYS A 169 5.23 -15.52 -5.48
CA LYS A 169 5.48 -15.65 -4.03
C LYS A 169 6.97 -15.77 -3.71
N GLN A 170 7.68 -16.63 -4.43
CA GLN A 170 9.12 -16.84 -4.24
C GLN A 170 9.93 -15.57 -4.50
N ASP A 171 9.54 -14.78 -5.50
CA ASP A 171 10.17 -13.50 -5.80
C ASP A 171 9.97 -12.48 -4.66
N ILE A 172 8.75 -12.38 -4.14
CA ILE A 172 8.43 -11.47 -3.02
C ILE A 172 9.15 -11.88 -1.74
N ASP A 173 9.18 -13.18 -1.42
CA ASP A 173 9.94 -13.70 -0.28
C ASP A 173 11.42 -13.32 -0.39
N ARG A 174 12.01 -13.49 -1.58
CA ARG A 174 13.40 -13.12 -1.85
C ARG A 174 13.61 -11.60 -1.75
N LYS A 175 12.70 -10.78 -2.30
CA LYS A 175 12.77 -9.31 -2.18
C LYS A 175 12.72 -8.88 -0.72
N ALA A 176 11.79 -9.43 0.07
CA ALA A 176 11.68 -9.11 1.49
C ALA A 176 12.93 -9.49 2.28
N GLN A 177 13.54 -10.66 2.00
CA GLN A 177 14.80 -11.03 2.62
C GLN A 177 15.91 -10.02 2.30
N VAL A 178 16.12 -9.70 1.01
CA VAL A 178 17.16 -8.75 0.59
C VAL A 178 16.91 -7.36 1.18
N PHE A 179 15.67 -6.88 1.13
CA PHE A 179 15.29 -5.58 1.68
C PHE A 179 15.57 -5.52 3.18
N GLY A 180 15.18 -6.55 3.92
CA GLY A 180 15.48 -6.67 5.35
C GLY A 180 16.98 -6.71 5.65
N GLU A 181 17.78 -7.40 4.83
CA GLU A 181 19.24 -7.46 4.98
C GLU A 181 19.91 -6.09 4.79
N LEU A 182 19.40 -5.28 3.85
CA LEU A 182 19.85 -3.91 3.57
C LEU A 182 19.30 -2.87 4.54
N GLY A 183 18.19 -3.17 5.22
CA GLY A 183 17.48 -2.21 6.07
C GLY A 183 16.48 -1.34 5.30
N ILE A 184 15.96 -1.80 4.16
CA ILE A 184 14.85 -1.19 3.43
C ILE A 184 13.55 -1.79 3.98
N GLN A 185 12.58 -0.94 4.36
CA GLN A 185 11.31 -1.40 4.93
C GLN A 185 10.14 -1.30 3.98
N LEU A 186 10.21 -0.43 2.96
CA LEU A 186 9.10 -0.18 2.05
C LEU A 186 9.44 -0.65 0.63
N GLY A 187 8.62 -1.55 0.10
CA GLY A 187 8.57 -1.82 -1.32
C GLY A 187 7.56 -0.90 -1.99
N MET A 188 8.00 -0.11 -2.97
CA MET A 188 7.09 0.68 -3.80
C MET A 188 6.42 -0.20 -4.87
N PHE A 189 5.78 -1.29 -4.43
CA PHE A 189 5.17 -2.34 -5.25
C PHE A 189 4.15 -3.12 -4.38
N PRO A 190 3.22 -3.90 -4.98
CA PRO A 190 3.08 -4.24 -6.41
C PRO A 190 2.48 -3.12 -7.26
N ASP A 191 2.77 -3.16 -8.56
CA ASP A 191 2.01 -2.39 -9.56
C ASP A 191 0.60 -2.99 -9.71
N ALA A 192 -0.41 -2.14 -9.58
CA ALA A 192 -1.82 -2.46 -9.59
C ALA A 192 -2.52 -2.00 -10.89
N ASP A 193 -1.77 -1.45 -11.85
CA ASP A 193 -2.31 -0.99 -13.12
C ASP A 193 -2.75 -2.18 -13.97
N VAL A 194 -3.91 -2.03 -14.64
CA VAL A 194 -4.47 -3.06 -15.51
C VAL A 194 -4.09 -2.75 -16.96
N SER A 195 -3.18 -3.55 -17.52
CA SER A 195 -2.84 -3.46 -18.94
C SER A 195 -2.70 -4.83 -19.58
N THR A 196 -3.44 -5.04 -20.67
CA THR A 196 -3.36 -6.25 -21.51
C THR A 196 -2.82 -5.95 -22.91
N ASP A 197 -2.52 -4.68 -23.20
CA ASP A 197 -2.01 -4.25 -24.50
C ASP A 197 -0.49 -4.03 -24.42
N PRO A 198 0.32 -4.85 -25.11
CA PRO A 198 1.77 -4.69 -25.16
C PRO A 198 2.28 -3.35 -25.72
N GLN A 199 1.40 -2.53 -26.32
CA GLN A 199 1.75 -1.18 -26.76
C GLN A 199 1.54 -0.11 -25.67
N SER A 200 0.92 -0.46 -24.54
CA SER A 200 0.75 0.46 -23.42
C SER A 200 2.07 0.67 -22.70
N PHE A 201 2.33 1.92 -22.30
CA PHE A 201 3.56 2.29 -21.60
C PHE A 201 3.81 1.45 -20.33
N ILE A 202 2.75 1.21 -19.55
CA ILE A 202 2.85 0.50 -18.27
C ILE A 202 2.99 -1.02 -18.44
N TYR A 203 2.68 -1.57 -19.62
CA TYR A 203 2.46 -3.02 -19.80
C TYR A 203 3.58 -3.88 -19.22
N ASP A 204 4.84 -3.59 -19.57
CA ASP A 204 6.01 -4.37 -19.15
C ASP A 204 6.25 -4.38 -17.63
N ARG A 205 5.67 -3.43 -16.89
CA ARG A 205 5.71 -3.34 -15.42
C ARG A 205 4.60 -4.14 -14.75
N THR A 206 3.45 -4.26 -15.40
CA THR A 206 2.28 -4.97 -14.86
C THR A 206 2.45 -6.50 -14.90
N ILE A 207 1.48 -7.23 -14.32
CA ILE A 207 1.35 -8.69 -14.48
C ILE A 207 0.82 -9.10 -15.88
N GLY A 208 0.44 -8.13 -16.74
CA GLY A 208 -0.02 -8.37 -18.10
C GLY A 208 -1.39 -9.08 -18.20
N MET A 209 -2.23 -8.96 -17.17
CA MET A 209 -3.54 -9.61 -17.08
C MET A 209 -4.68 -8.60 -17.04
N ASP A 210 -5.90 -9.11 -17.19
CA ASP A 210 -7.13 -8.35 -16.95
C ASP A 210 -7.29 -7.98 -15.47
N ALA A 211 -8.32 -7.18 -15.17
CA ALA A 211 -8.58 -6.71 -13.81
C ALA A 211 -8.70 -7.84 -12.77
N ALA A 212 -9.23 -9.02 -13.14
CA ALA A 212 -9.36 -10.14 -12.23
C ALA A 212 -7.99 -10.78 -11.93
N GLY A 213 -7.16 -10.97 -12.96
CA GLY A 213 -5.79 -11.46 -12.81
C GLY A 213 -4.91 -10.49 -12.01
N THR A 214 -4.98 -9.19 -12.33
CA THR A 214 -4.25 -8.13 -11.60
C THR A 214 -4.73 -8.03 -10.15
N SER A 215 -6.03 -8.16 -9.88
CA SER A 215 -6.56 -8.21 -8.51
C SER A 215 -5.99 -9.39 -7.72
N HIS A 216 -5.84 -10.56 -8.35
CA HIS A 216 -5.22 -11.71 -7.70
C HIS A 216 -3.73 -11.47 -7.42
N TYR A 217 -3.01 -10.91 -8.38
CA TYR A 217 -1.60 -10.55 -8.24
C TYR A 217 -1.39 -9.56 -7.09
N VAL A 218 -2.15 -8.47 -7.03
CA VAL A 218 -2.06 -7.46 -5.98
C VAL A 218 -2.37 -8.06 -4.62
N LYS A 219 -3.48 -8.79 -4.49
CA LYS A 219 -3.86 -9.46 -3.24
C LYS A 219 -2.76 -10.39 -2.74
N LEU A 220 -2.28 -11.29 -3.59
CA LEU A 220 -1.24 -12.26 -3.25
C LEU A 220 0.04 -11.54 -2.84
N SER A 221 0.42 -10.51 -3.57
CA SER A 221 1.66 -9.78 -3.29
C SER A 221 1.61 -9.06 -1.94
N VAL A 222 0.52 -8.36 -1.67
CA VAL A 222 0.28 -7.69 -0.38
C VAL A 222 0.28 -8.70 0.77
N GLU A 223 -0.40 -9.84 0.63
CA GLU A 223 -0.45 -10.87 1.66
C GLU A 223 0.95 -11.47 1.95
N GLU A 224 1.77 -11.72 0.93
CA GLU A 224 3.13 -12.23 1.13
C GLU A 224 4.07 -11.16 1.73
N MET A 225 4.04 -9.92 1.24
CA MET A 225 4.84 -8.81 1.80
C MET A 225 4.54 -8.60 3.28
N LYS A 226 3.26 -8.63 3.65
CA LYS A 226 2.79 -8.49 5.03
C LYS A 226 3.31 -9.59 5.95
N LYS A 227 3.36 -10.85 5.49
CA LYS A 227 3.93 -11.97 6.29
C LYS A 227 5.39 -11.72 6.64
N GLN A 228 6.13 -11.06 5.74
CA GLN A 228 7.55 -10.77 5.89
C GLN A 228 7.83 -9.40 6.56
N LYS A 229 6.77 -8.66 6.95
CA LYS A 229 6.87 -7.27 7.46
C LYS A 229 7.56 -6.31 6.49
N LEU A 230 7.38 -6.53 5.20
CA LEU A 230 7.76 -5.58 4.16
C LEU A 230 6.55 -4.70 3.87
N GLY A 231 6.70 -3.38 4.03
CA GLY A 231 5.63 -2.43 3.73
C GLY A 231 5.32 -2.41 2.24
N SER A 232 4.02 -2.42 1.92
CA SER A 232 3.49 -2.51 0.56
C SER A 232 2.88 -1.19 0.09
N THR A 233 3.11 -0.86 -1.18
CA THR A 233 2.57 0.32 -1.84
C THR A 233 1.95 -0.08 -3.17
N ILE A 234 0.61 -0.11 -3.24
CA ILE A 234 -0.07 -0.35 -4.51
C ILE A 234 -0.16 0.94 -5.31
N LYS A 235 0.09 0.84 -6.61
CA LYS A 235 0.22 2.00 -7.48
C LYS A 235 -0.20 1.71 -8.93
N HIS A 236 -0.64 2.69 -9.71
CA HIS A 236 -0.72 4.11 -9.33
C HIS A 236 -2.19 4.55 -9.43
N PHE A 237 -2.82 4.85 -8.30
CA PHE A 237 -4.23 5.23 -8.28
C PHE A 237 -4.44 6.53 -9.07
N PRO A 238 -5.54 6.70 -9.84
CA PRO A 238 -6.70 5.82 -10.05
C PRO A 238 -6.56 4.72 -11.12
N GLY A 239 -5.33 4.44 -11.56
CA GLY A 239 -4.99 3.47 -12.61
C GLY A 239 -4.47 4.16 -13.87
N TYR A 240 -3.33 3.73 -14.38
CA TYR A 240 -2.81 4.20 -15.66
C TYR A 240 -3.54 3.58 -16.86
N GLY A 241 -4.17 2.41 -16.75
CA GLY A 241 -4.80 1.75 -17.89
C GLY A 241 -3.86 1.66 -19.12
N ASN A 242 -4.34 2.08 -20.29
CA ASN A 242 -3.54 2.16 -21.53
C ASN A 242 -3.00 3.59 -21.80
N ASN A 243 -2.88 4.41 -20.76
CA ASN A 243 -2.42 5.78 -20.90
C ASN A 243 -0.92 5.86 -21.24
N ARG A 244 -0.51 7.02 -21.77
CA ARG A 244 0.88 7.38 -22.05
C ARG A 244 1.69 7.61 -20.77
N ASP A 245 2.99 7.84 -20.92
CA ASP A 245 3.92 8.07 -19.81
C ASP A 245 3.78 9.48 -19.20
N SER A 246 3.43 9.56 -17.92
CA SER A 246 3.32 10.82 -17.15
C SER A 246 4.65 11.45 -16.75
N HIS A 247 5.77 10.73 -16.91
CA HIS A 247 7.11 11.28 -16.65
C HIS A 247 7.51 12.33 -17.69
N VAL A 248 6.86 12.35 -18.86
CA VAL A 248 7.22 13.19 -20.00
C VAL A 248 6.19 14.28 -20.28
N GLU A 249 4.89 14.00 -20.12
CA GLU A 249 3.80 14.95 -20.34
C GLU A 249 2.59 14.62 -19.45
N ILE A 250 1.71 15.59 -19.18
CA ILE A 250 0.44 15.31 -18.49
C ILE A 250 -0.41 14.38 -19.35
N VAL A 251 -0.92 13.33 -18.73
CA VAL A 251 -1.81 12.39 -19.41
C VAL A 251 -3.23 12.55 -18.89
N THR A 252 -4.15 12.81 -19.81
CA THR A 252 -5.59 12.89 -19.51
C THR A 252 -6.29 11.60 -19.86
N ASP A 253 -6.84 10.95 -18.84
CA ASP A 253 -7.75 9.81 -18.97
C ASP A 253 -9.19 10.30 -19.14
N ASN A 254 -9.79 9.90 -20.26
CA ASN A 254 -11.15 10.28 -20.63
C ASN A 254 -12.17 9.15 -20.43
N ARG A 255 -11.75 7.99 -19.88
CA ARG A 255 -12.65 6.88 -19.56
C ARG A 255 -13.66 7.32 -18.51
N SER A 256 -14.85 6.72 -18.56
CA SER A 256 -15.91 7.00 -17.59
C SER A 256 -15.58 6.43 -16.21
N LEU A 257 -16.14 7.03 -15.15
CA LEU A 257 -15.95 6.54 -13.79
C LEU A 257 -16.45 5.08 -13.61
N ASP A 258 -17.50 4.69 -14.34
CA ASP A 258 -18.01 3.31 -14.32
C ASP A 258 -17.08 2.31 -15.03
N GLU A 259 -16.28 2.75 -16.00
CA GLU A 259 -15.22 1.92 -16.57
C GLU A 259 -14.07 1.76 -15.59
N LEU A 260 -13.61 2.85 -14.96
CA LEU A 260 -12.57 2.81 -13.93
C LEU A 260 -12.95 1.89 -12.77
N ARG A 261 -14.18 2.01 -12.25
CA ARG A 261 -14.69 1.12 -11.18
C ARG A 261 -14.70 -0.35 -11.56
N ARG A 262 -15.08 -0.68 -12.80
CA ARG A 262 -15.20 -2.07 -13.27
C ARG A 262 -13.88 -2.67 -13.73
N ASN A 263 -12.79 -1.90 -13.76
CA ASN A 263 -11.51 -2.34 -14.26
C ASN A 263 -10.38 -1.93 -13.30
N ASP A 264 -10.01 -0.65 -13.33
CA ASP A 264 -8.83 -0.10 -12.65
C ASP A 264 -8.95 -0.07 -11.13
N PHE A 265 -10.15 0.07 -10.55
CA PHE A 265 -10.32 0.09 -9.09
C PHE A 265 -10.28 -1.30 -8.46
N LEU A 266 -10.58 -2.36 -9.22
CA LEU A 266 -10.68 -3.72 -8.68
C LEU A 266 -9.37 -4.21 -8.04
N PRO A 267 -8.18 -3.99 -8.62
CA PRO A 267 -6.93 -4.33 -7.95
C PRO A 267 -6.68 -3.53 -6.66
N PHE A 268 -7.09 -2.25 -6.61
CA PHE A 268 -6.97 -1.45 -5.39
C PHE A 268 -7.91 -1.96 -4.29
N GLU A 269 -9.16 -2.29 -4.61
CA GLU A 269 -10.08 -2.93 -3.67
C GLU A 269 -9.53 -4.26 -3.13
N ALA A 270 -8.92 -5.07 -4.02
CA ALA A 270 -8.29 -6.33 -3.64
C ALA A 270 -7.10 -6.12 -2.69
N GLY A 271 -6.25 -5.12 -2.95
CA GLY A 271 -5.13 -4.74 -2.08
C GLY A 271 -5.60 -4.19 -0.72
N ILE A 272 -6.62 -3.33 -0.70
CA ILE A 272 -7.24 -2.82 0.53
C ILE A 272 -7.78 -3.97 1.37
N LYS A 273 -8.49 -4.92 0.76
CA LYS A 273 -9.01 -6.12 1.45
C LYS A 273 -7.90 -7.04 1.96
N ALA A 274 -6.76 -7.11 1.25
CA ALA A 274 -5.57 -7.83 1.69
C ALA A 274 -4.83 -7.12 2.85
N GLY A 275 -5.18 -5.86 3.11
CA GLY A 275 -4.57 -5.04 4.15
C GLY A 275 -3.25 -4.43 3.72
N VAL A 276 -3.22 -3.88 2.49
CA VAL A 276 -2.14 -3.04 1.96
C VAL A 276 -1.88 -1.86 2.89
N ASP A 277 -0.61 -1.47 3.00
CA ASP A 277 -0.21 -0.41 3.92
C ASP A 277 -0.38 0.99 3.32
N SER A 278 -0.09 1.14 2.02
CA SER A 278 -0.17 2.42 1.34
C SER A 278 -0.65 2.36 -0.12
N ILE A 279 -1.19 3.48 -0.58
CA ILE A 279 -1.60 3.72 -1.97
C ILE A 279 -0.84 4.93 -2.49
N MET A 280 -0.17 4.77 -3.63
CA MET A 280 0.46 5.87 -4.36
C MET A 280 -0.50 6.41 -5.42
N VAL A 281 -0.64 7.74 -5.47
CA VAL A 281 -1.54 8.46 -6.39
C VAL A 281 -0.73 9.14 -7.49
N SER A 282 -1.05 8.81 -8.75
CA SER A 282 -0.35 9.35 -9.92
C SER A 282 -0.66 10.82 -10.21
N HIS A 283 0.03 11.37 -11.20
CA HIS A 283 -0.18 12.73 -11.70
C HIS A 283 -1.05 12.79 -12.96
N ASN A 284 -1.79 11.73 -13.29
CA ASN A 284 -2.73 11.76 -14.40
C ASN A 284 -3.95 12.66 -14.09
N ILE A 285 -4.53 13.27 -15.11
CA ILE A 285 -5.84 13.92 -14.99
C ILE A 285 -6.89 12.90 -15.37
N VAL A 286 -7.86 12.67 -14.51
CA VAL A 286 -8.97 11.77 -14.81
C VAL A 286 -10.24 12.57 -14.92
N SER A 287 -10.63 12.88 -16.16
CA SER A 287 -11.70 13.85 -16.44
C SER A 287 -13.05 13.46 -15.86
N ALA A 288 -13.30 12.16 -15.68
CA ALA A 288 -14.50 11.66 -15.04
C ALA A 288 -14.56 11.87 -13.52
N ILE A 289 -13.45 12.24 -12.87
CA ILE A 289 -13.35 12.50 -11.43
C ILE A 289 -13.07 13.98 -11.17
N ASP A 290 -11.99 14.51 -11.73
CA ASP A 290 -11.60 15.92 -11.67
C ASP A 290 -10.84 16.28 -12.96
N GLY A 291 -11.52 17.00 -13.86
CA GLY A 291 -10.94 17.40 -15.15
C GLY A 291 -9.99 18.59 -15.09
N GLN A 292 -9.77 19.19 -13.92
CA GLN A 292 -8.95 20.40 -13.78
C GLN A 292 -7.60 20.14 -13.11
N ARG A 293 -7.47 19.04 -12.38
CA ARG A 293 -6.30 18.78 -11.54
C ARG A 293 -5.77 17.36 -11.72
N PRO A 294 -4.44 17.19 -11.70
CA PRO A 294 -3.81 15.88 -11.51
C PRO A 294 -4.34 15.16 -10.28
N ALA A 295 -4.43 13.84 -10.35
CA ALA A 295 -5.02 12.99 -9.32
C ALA A 295 -4.36 13.18 -7.94
N SER A 296 -3.03 13.30 -7.88
CA SER A 296 -2.27 13.51 -6.65
C SER A 296 -2.61 14.79 -5.89
N ILE A 297 -3.18 15.80 -6.55
CA ILE A 297 -3.61 17.07 -5.92
C ILE A 297 -5.13 17.30 -6.06
N SER A 298 -5.88 16.24 -6.38
CA SER A 298 -7.33 16.29 -6.54
C SER A 298 -8.03 15.73 -5.31
N LYS A 299 -8.74 16.60 -4.57
CA LYS A 299 -9.57 16.17 -3.43
C LYS A 299 -10.64 15.12 -3.80
N PRO A 300 -11.39 15.26 -4.92
CA PRO A 300 -12.32 14.23 -5.36
C PRO A 300 -11.70 12.82 -5.51
N VAL A 301 -10.48 12.72 -6.04
CA VAL A 301 -9.75 11.45 -6.16
C VAL A 301 -9.48 10.83 -4.78
N HIS A 302 -9.03 11.64 -3.82
CA HIS A 302 -8.75 11.18 -2.46
C HIS A 302 -10.03 10.81 -1.70
N ASP A 303 -11.14 11.53 -1.93
CA ASP A 303 -12.44 11.19 -1.37
C ASP A 303 -12.93 9.83 -1.88
N LEU A 304 -12.64 9.44 -3.13
CA LEU A 304 -12.91 8.08 -3.61
C LEU A 304 -12.08 7.04 -2.84
N ILE A 305 -10.78 7.26 -2.67
CA ILE A 305 -9.91 6.34 -1.92
C ILE A 305 -10.42 6.16 -0.47
N ARG A 306 -10.75 7.27 0.21
CA ARG A 306 -11.12 7.26 1.63
C ARG A 306 -12.56 6.81 1.88
N ASN A 307 -13.50 7.27 1.07
CA ASN A 307 -14.94 7.12 1.34
C ASN A 307 -15.57 5.98 0.53
N GLU A 308 -15.21 5.85 -0.76
CA GLU A 308 -15.77 4.81 -1.62
C GLU A 308 -15.02 3.48 -1.41
N LEU A 309 -13.69 3.48 -1.52
CA LEU A 309 -12.87 2.28 -1.34
C LEU A 309 -12.61 1.95 0.14
N GLY A 310 -12.87 2.89 1.05
CA GLY A 310 -12.77 2.68 2.49
C GLY A 310 -11.34 2.56 3.02
N PHE A 311 -10.32 2.98 2.26
CA PHE A 311 -8.93 2.81 2.64
C PHE A 311 -8.53 3.66 3.85
N LYS A 312 -7.85 3.03 4.83
CA LYS A 312 -7.47 3.67 6.11
C LYS A 312 -5.96 3.87 6.29
N GLY A 313 -5.13 3.24 5.45
CA GLY A 313 -3.68 3.37 5.48
C GLY A 313 -3.18 4.68 4.89
N VAL A 314 -1.89 4.72 4.55
CA VAL A 314 -1.21 5.93 4.07
C VAL A 314 -1.50 6.17 2.59
N ILE A 315 -2.01 7.36 2.25
CA ILE A 315 -2.04 7.82 0.85
C ILE A 315 -0.79 8.66 0.62
N MET A 316 -0.08 8.39 -0.47
CA MET A 316 1.09 9.17 -0.84
C MET A 316 1.04 9.61 -2.29
N THR A 317 1.72 10.71 -2.60
CA THR A 317 1.88 11.16 -3.98
C THR A 317 2.83 10.22 -4.72
N ASP A 318 2.70 10.14 -6.04
CA ASP A 318 3.86 9.87 -6.89
C ASP A 318 4.86 11.03 -6.79
N ASP A 319 6.00 10.94 -7.46
CA ASP A 319 7.06 11.91 -7.29
C ASP A 319 6.72 13.31 -7.83
N MET A 320 6.63 14.27 -6.92
CA MET A 320 6.17 15.63 -7.21
C MET A 320 7.12 16.41 -8.14
N ASP A 321 8.38 15.99 -8.29
CA ASP A 321 9.31 16.61 -9.24
C ASP A 321 9.18 16.05 -10.67
N MET A 322 8.16 15.20 -10.94
CA MET A 322 7.81 14.79 -12.30
C MET A 322 7.27 15.97 -13.12
N ALA A 323 7.71 16.06 -14.37
CA ALA A 323 7.48 17.20 -15.25
C ALA A 323 5.99 17.57 -15.40
N GLY A 324 5.10 16.57 -15.39
CA GLY A 324 3.66 16.80 -15.58
C GLY A 324 2.98 17.63 -14.49
N LEU A 325 3.54 17.73 -13.28
CA LEU A 325 2.91 18.52 -12.22
C LEU A 325 3.24 20.03 -12.32
N ALA A 326 4.41 20.36 -12.87
CA ALA A 326 4.96 21.72 -12.85
C ALA A 326 4.13 22.76 -13.63
N ASP A 327 3.31 22.31 -14.59
CA ASP A 327 2.42 23.19 -15.37
C ASP A 327 1.17 23.65 -14.58
N PHE A 328 0.82 22.97 -13.48
CA PHE A 328 -0.38 23.26 -12.70
C PHE A 328 -0.11 24.03 -11.41
N ILE A 329 1.07 23.82 -10.83
CA ILE A 329 1.39 24.33 -9.51
C ILE A 329 2.90 24.52 -9.35
N SER A 330 3.27 25.56 -8.60
CA SER A 330 4.67 25.75 -8.22
C SER A 330 5.12 24.62 -7.29
N GLN A 331 6.38 24.21 -7.40
CA GLN A 331 6.92 23.16 -6.53
C GLN A 331 6.80 23.48 -5.04
N GLU A 332 6.88 24.77 -4.68
CA GLU A 332 6.73 25.23 -3.29
C GLU A 332 5.31 24.99 -2.75
N GLU A 333 4.28 25.27 -3.56
CA GLU A 333 2.87 25.10 -3.17
C GLU A 333 2.38 23.65 -3.29
N ALA A 334 3.03 22.85 -4.14
CA ALA A 334 2.55 21.53 -4.54
C ALA A 334 2.37 20.59 -3.34
N GLY A 335 3.30 20.62 -2.38
CA GLY A 335 3.22 19.83 -1.15
C GLY A 335 1.98 20.17 -0.32
N LEU A 336 1.67 21.47 -0.14
CA LEU A 336 0.47 21.89 0.58
C LEU A 336 -0.82 21.45 -0.12
N GLN A 337 -0.89 21.60 -1.45
CA GLN A 337 -2.07 21.15 -2.20
C GLN A 337 -2.26 19.63 -2.13
N ALA A 338 -1.18 18.85 -2.16
CA ALA A 338 -1.26 17.40 -1.99
C ALA A 338 -1.85 17.01 -0.62
N LEU A 339 -1.42 17.67 0.47
CA LEU A 339 -1.97 17.43 1.81
C LEU A 339 -3.44 17.86 1.90
N GLN A 340 -3.79 19.01 1.34
CA GLN A 340 -5.18 19.49 1.30
C GLN A 340 -6.09 18.58 0.46
N ALA A 341 -5.55 17.91 -0.56
CA ALA A 341 -6.28 16.92 -1.34
C ALA A 341 -6.57 15.66 -0.51
N GLY A 342 -5.63 15.24 0.34
CA GLY A 342 -5.80 14.12 1.27
C GLY A 342 -4.62 13.13 1.33
N ASN A 343 -3.46 13.48 0.78
CA ASN A 343 -2.24 12.70 0.98
C ASN A 343 -1.78 12.81 2.43
N ASP A 344 -1.23 11.71 2.96
CA ASP A 344 -0.53 11.71 4.24
C ASP A 344 0.99 11.83 4.05
N MET A 345 1.52 11.44 2.89
CA MET A 345 2.96 11.50 2.60
C MET A 345 3.23 12.09 1.21
N ILE A 346 4.23 12.95 1.12
CA ILE A 346 4.65 13.63 -0.10
C ILE A 346 5.99 13.04 -0.53
N LEU A 347 6.06 12.55 -1.77
CA LEU A 347 7.31 12.16 -2.41
C LEU A 347 7.89 13.36 -3.14
N SER A 348 8.98 13.95 -2.64
CA SER A 348 9.58 15.13 -3.27
C SER A 348 11.05 15.35 -2.91
N SER A 349 11.80 15.92 -3.85
CA SER A 349 13.15 16.46 -3.70
C SER A 349 13.14 17.95 -3.34
N SER A 350 11.98 18.61 -3.42
CA SER A 350 11.76 20.03 -3.12
C SER A 350 11.34 20.28 -1.66
N TYR A 351 11.56 19.32 -0.76
CA TYR A 351 11.17 19.38 0.65
C TYR A 351 11.70 20.62 1.38
N SER A 352 12.88 21.12 0.99
CA SER A 352 13.53 22.26 1.64
C SER A 352 12.78 23.59 1.47
N SER A 353 12.01 23.77 0.39
CA SER A 353 11.09 24.90 0.22
C SER A 353 9.67 24.57 0.70
N GLN A 354 9.21 23.34 0.47
CA GLN A 354 7.85 22.92 0.80
C GLN A 354 7.57 22.85 2.30
N ILE A 355 8.53 22.38 3.12
CA ILE A 355 8.34 22.27 4.58
C ILE A 355 8.14 23.66 5.22
N PRO A 356 9.02 24.65 5.00
CA PRO A 356 8.79 26.01 5.48
C PRO A 356 7.46 26.61 4.99
N TYR A 357 7.10 26.37 3.73
CA TYR A 357 5.84 26.85 3.16
C TYR A 357 4.61 26.28 3.89
N ILE A 358 4.60 24.96 4.16
CA ILE A 358 3.52 24.30 4.91
C ILE A 358 3.46 24.81 6.36
N LEU A 359 4.61 25.00 7.02
CA LEU A 359 4.65 25.56 8.37
C LEU A 359 4.01 26.96 8.42
N GLU A 360 4.25 27.79 7.42
CA GLU A 360 3.64 29.11 7.31
C GLU A 360 2.14 29.02 6.98
N ALA A 361 1.74 28.09 6.11
CA ALA A 361 0.34 27.82 5.79
C ALA A 361 -0.47 27.38 7.03
N ILE A 362 0.14 26.58 7.92
CA ILE A 362 -0.48 26.19 9.20
C ILE A 362 -0.65 27.40 10.12
N LYS A 363 0.39 28.22 10.29
CA LYS A 363 0.31 29.45 11.09
C LYS A 363 -0.79 30.40 10.59
N ASN A 364 -0.99 30.45 9.27
CA ASN A 364 -2.00 31.28 8.64
C ASN A 364 -3.39 30.62 8.54
N GLY A 365 -3.56 29.40 9.08
CA GLY A 365 -4.84 28.70 9.12
C GLY A 365 -5.30 28.10 7.78
N GLN A 366 -4.41 27.97 6.80
CA GLN A 366 -4.70 27.36 5.50
C GLN A 366 -4.65 25.82 5.55
N TYR A 367 -3.94 25.26 6.52
CA TYR A 367 -3.92 23.83 6.82
C TYR A 367 -4.00 23.62 8.33
N SER A 368 -4.96 22.81 8.78
CA SER A 368 -5.22 22.67 10.21
C SER A 368 -4.26 21.69 10.87
N GLU A 369 -3.92 21.94 12.14
CA GLU A 369 -3.17 20.97 12.96
C GLU A 369 -3.94 19.64 13.13
N GLU A 370 -5.27 19.66 13.06
CA GLU A 370 -6.08 18.45 13.11
C GLU A 370 -5.82 17.56 11.89
N GLN A 371 -5.85 18.13 10.68
CA GLN A 371 -5.51 17.39 9.46
C GLN A 371 -4.06 16.88 9.48
N LEU A 372 -3.12 17.73 9.91
CA LEU A 372 -1.73 17.33 10.12
C LEU A 372 -1.62 16.11 11.04
N ASN A 373 -2.26 16.16 12.22
CA ASN A 373 -2.19 15.09 13.21
C ASN A 373 -2.81 13.78 12.68
N GLN A 374 -3.88 13.83 11.88
CA GLN A 374 -4.46 12.63 11.27
C GLN A 374 -3.46 11.93 10.33
N SER A 375 -2.73 12.68 9.50
CA SER A 375 -1.71 12.10 8.61
C SER A 375 -0.51 11.58 9.39
N VAL A 376 -0.03 12.32 10.40
CA VAL A 376 1.06 11.87 11.28
C VAL A 376 0.66 10.60 12.05
N GLU A 377 -0.57 10.50 12.55
CA GLU A 377 -1.08 9.32 13.24
C GLU A 377 -1.02 8.07 12.33
N ARG A 378 -1.44 8.19 11.05
CA ARG A 378 -1.34 7.07 10.08
C ARG A 378 0.11 6.66 9.84
N LEU A 379 1.01 7.62 9.64
CA LEU A 379 2.42 7.36 9.41
C LEU A 379 3.09 6.69 10.63
N LEU A 380 2.82 7.18 11.84
CA LEU A 380 3.36 6.60 13.07
C LEU A 380 2.78 5.21 13.33
N THR A 381 1.49 5.01 13.08
CA THR A 381 0.83 3.69 13.16
C THR A 381 1.54 2.71 12.24
N TRP A 382 1.78 3.10 10.98
CA TRP A 382 2.48 2.25 10.02
C TRP A 382 3.92 1.93 10.47
N LYS A 383 4.65 2.91 11.02
CA LYS A 383 5.99 2.68 11.61
C LYS A 383 5.95 1.68 12.77
N VAL A 384 4.93 1.72 13.62
CA VAL A 384 4.77 0.73 14.71
C VAL A 384 4.43 -0.65 14.15
N GLU A 385 3.58 -0.74 13.13
CA GLU A 385 3.22 -2.02 12.48
C GLU A 385 4.43 -2.69 11.82
N LEU A 386 5.32 -1.91 11.20
CA LEU A 386 6.61 -2.39 10.67
C LEU A 386 7.66 -2.66 11.76
N GLY A 387 7.39 -2.28 13.02
CA GLY A 387 8.28 -2.47 14.15
C GLY A 387 9.47 -1.50 14.20
N LEU A 388 9.37 -0.37 13.48
CA LEU A 388 10.35 0.72 13.51
C LEU A 388 10.27 1.49 14.84
N ILE A 389 9.06 1.73 15.33
CA ILE A 389 8.79 2.35 16.63
C ILE A 389 8.30 1.24 17.59
N LYS A 390 8.78 1.25 18.84
CA LYS A 390 8.53 0.21 19.84
C LYS A 390 7.89 0.75 21.09
#